data_AF-A0A8T0B4F1-F1
#
_entry.id   AF-A0A8T0B4F1-F1
#
_cell.length_a   1.000
_cell.length_b   1.000
_cell.length_c   1.000
_cell.angle_alpha   90.00
_cell.angle_beta   90.00
_cell.angle_gamma   90.00
#
_symmetry.space_group_name_H-M   'P 1'
#
loop_
_entity.id
_entity.type
_entity.pdbx_description
1 polymer ?
#
loop_
_entity_poly.entity_id
_entity_poly.type
_entity_poly.pdbx_seq_one_letter_code
_entity_poly.pdbx_strand_id
1 'polypeptide(L)'
;MPEHTKQVLRSLNVVWEITLTLKGGRRCVYKRSHAFFLDSSVSVCWSYGTWPKIHRVYSVELYGVLDSSTTVLSKPQWRSLVSKTLLSRTEKWRCIGTDSLVKLMQFDEGITVGIWRGTWVIAFIMATLHFHRLVERSVLGSLFCPYRAEEISPLHPEVPQGSGVHGYTVLVLLHNSVRRIMRCRFSPVLCTKDEFCSGYVQLRPLNAGMSEKHTAVSGKISFPWRAGELHGDVKNCCMMTVSVLDSSQRPVWCICSSSTLLLNRSRVLNETYDGEQFTLKYRDSDGKLNMTLVCMQDLQLYFLIGLHIWIRAEKVNTLLI
;
A
#
# COMPACT_ATOMS: atom_id res chain seq x y z
N MET A 1 -8.73 -15.31 -5.82
CA MET A 1 -7.42 -14.70 -6.11
C MET A 1 -6.65 -14.25 -4.85
N PRO A 2 -7.25 -13.72 -3.75
CA PRO A 2 -6.47 -13.43 -2.53
C PRO A 2 -6.23 -14.58 -1.54
N GLU A 3 -7.26 -15.37 -1.24
CA GLU A 3 -7.13 -16.48 -0.27
C GLU A 3 -6.15 -17.54 -0.77
N HIS A 4 -6.08 -17.75 -2.09
CA HIS A 4 -5.11 -18.66 -2.69
C HIS A 4 -3.66 -18.19 -2.44
N THR A 5 -3.35 -16.91 -2.64
CA THR A 5 -2.00 -16.36 -2.35
C THR A 5 -1.61 -16.55 -0.89
N LYS A 6 -2.52 -16.26 0.04
CA LYS A 6 -2.29 -16.46 1.47
C LYS A 6 -2.07 -17.93 1.83
N GLN A 7 -2.85 -18.84 1.26
CA GLN A 7 -2.67 -20.29 1.44
C GLN A 7 -1.32 -20.75 0.90
N VAL A 8 -0.92 -20.30 -0.29
CA VAL A 8 0.38 -20.64 -0.89
C VAL A 8 1.53 -20.12 -0.02
N LEU A 9 1.50 -18.85 0.40
CA LEU A 9 2.52 -18.28 1.29
C LEU A 9 2.66 -19.06 2.60
N ARG A 10 1.53 -19.51 3.17
CA ARG A 10 1.53 -20.35 4.37
C ARG A 10 2.09 -21.75 4.09
N SER A 11 1.69 -22.39 2.99
CA SER A 11 2.18 -23.72 2.61
C SER A 11 3.68 -23.77 2.35
N LEU A 12 4.23 -22.68 1.82
CA LEU A 12 5.66 -22.51 1.56
C LEU A 12 6.44 -22.02 2.80
N ASN A 13 5.78 -21.80 3.95
CA ASN A 13 6.37 -21.22 5.15
C ASN A 13 7.12 -19.90 4.88
N VAL A 14 6.54 -19.06 4.02
CA VAL A 14 7.12 -17.74 3.73
C VAL A 14 6.94 -16.82 4.93
N VAL A 15 8.06 -16.33 5.45
CA VAL A 15 8.15 -15.25 6.44
C VAL A 15 8.89 -14.05 5.84
N TRP A 16 8.81 -12.90 6.50
CA TRP A 16 9.50 -11.69 6.04
C TRP A 16 10.45 -11.16 7.10
N GLU A 17 11.60 -10.67 6.64
CA GLU A 17 12.65 -10.07 7.47
C GLU A 17 13.05 -8.72 6.91
N ILE A 18 13.48 -7.81 7.79
CA ILE A 18 14.12 -6.56 7.38
C ILE A 18 15.60 -6.58 7.72
N THR A 19 16.42 -6.11 6.79
CA THR A 19 17.82 -5.78 7.04
C THR A 19 18.02 -4.29 6.93
N LEU A 20 18.54 -3.70 7.99
CA LEU A 20 19.02 -2.32 8.01
C LEU A 20 20.52 -2.33 7.74
N THR A 21 20.96 -1.64 6.70
CA THR A 21 22.38 -1.35 6.49
C THR A 21 22.67 0.03 7.08
N LEU A 22 23.62 0.11 8.01
CA LEU A 22 24.04 1.37 8.62
C LEU A 22 25.11 2.06 7.76
N LYS A 23 25.23 3.38 7.92
CA LYS A 23 26.37 4.16 7.45
C LYS A 23 27.64 3.57 8.08
N GLY A 24 28.55 3.06 7.23
CA GLY A 24 29.69 2.24 7.65
C GLY A 24 29.55 0.75 7.37
N GLY A 25 28.49 0.31 6.67
CA GLY A 25 28.37 -1.05 6.11
C GLY A 25 27.88 -2.12 7.08
N ARG A 26 27.76 -1.83 8.38
CA ARG A 26 27.20 -2.77 9.37
C ARG A 26 25.74 -3.09 9.04
N ARG A 27 25.36 -4.38 9.05
CA ARG A 27 24.00 -4.85 8.78
C ARG A 27 23.34 -5.37 10.06
N CYS A 28 22.08 -5.00 10.28
CA CYS A 28 21.24 -5.48 11.38
C CYS A 28 20.01 -6.19 10.80
N VAL A 29 19.77 -7.44 11.17
CA VAL A 29 18.63 -8.24 10.69
C VAL A 29 17.56 -8.32 11.77
N TYR A 30 16.31 -8.07 11.39
CA TYR A 30 15.15 -8.09 12.27
C TYR A 30 14.13 -9.10 11.75
N LYS A 31 13.78 -10.07 12.61
CA LYS A 31 12.70 -11.01 12.35
C LYS A 31 11.35 -10.36 12.62
N ARG A 32 10.35 -10.75 11.83
CA ARG A 32 8.97 -10.24 11.97
C ARG A 32 8.43 -10.43 13.38
N SER A 33 7.75 -9.43 13.91
CA SER A 33 6.96 -9.54 15.13
C SER A 33 5.52 -10.01 14.87
N HIS A 34 4.86 -9.43 13.86
CA HIS A 34 3.47 -9.73 13.54
C HIS A 34 3.19 -9.62 12.04
N ALA A 35 2.27 -10.43 11.51
CA ALA A 35 1.70 -10.25 10.17
C ALA A 35 0.17 -10.28 10.23
N PHE A 36 -0.44 -9.30 9.56
CA PHE A 36 -1.87 -9.18 9.41
C PHE A 36 -2.24 -9.34 7.93
N PHE A 37 -2.94 -10.43 7.61
CA PHE A 37 -3.37 -10.71 6.24
C PHE A 37 -4.70 -10.03 5.93
N LEU A 38 -4.76 -9.38 4.78
CA LEU A 38 -5.90 -8.65 4.25
C LEU A 38 -6.35 -9.26 2.91
N ASP A 39 -7.37 -8.64 2.32
CA ASP A 39 -8.02 -9.13 1.10
C ASP A 39 -7.17 -9.02 -0.14
N SER A 40 -6.12 -8.21 -0.17
CA SER A 40 -5.22 -8.12 -1.34
C SER A 40 -3.80 -7.77 -0.94
N SER A 41 -3.50 -7.81 0.36
CA SER A 41 -2.20 -7.45 0.90
C SER A 41 -1.94 -8.14 2.24
N VAL A 42 -0.70 -8.03 2.71
CA VAL A 42 -0.30 -8.39 4.07
C VAL A 42 0.46 -7.23 4.68
N SER A 43 0.13 -6.86 5.91
CA SER A 43 0.89 -5.91 6.71
C SER A 43 1.80 -6.65 7.68
N VAL A 44 3.09 -6.40 7.57
CA VAL A 44 4.14 -7.01 8.39
C VAL A 44 4.74 -5.95 9.29
N CYS A 45 4.88 -6.25 10.58
CA CYS A 45 5.44 -5.34 11.58
C CYS A 45 6.73 -5.91 12.18
N TRP A 46 7.67 -5.02 12.48
CA TRP A 46 8.89 -5.26 13.24
C TRP A 46 8.96 -4.23 14.36
N SER A 47 8.68 -4.66 15.59
CA SER A 47 8.58 -3.79 16.77
C SER A 47 9.48 -4.22 17.93
N TYR A 48 10.23 -5.30 17.77
CA TYR A 48 11.17 -5.83 18.77
C TYR A 48 12.61 -5.75 18.27
N GLY A 49 13.54 -5.61 19.22
CA GLY A 49 14.98 -5.54 18.97
C GLY A 49 15.60 -4.17 19.25
N THR A 50 16.93 -4.10 19.14
CA THR A 50 17.70 -2.88 19.39
C THR A 50 17.78 -2.04 18.12
N TRP A 51 16.92 -1.04 18.02
CA TRP A 51 16.83 -0.21 16.83
C TRP A 51 17.88 0.90 16.79
N PRO A 52 18.47 1.19 15.60
CA PRO A 52 19.37 2.31 15.42
C PRO A 52 18.62 3.65 15.36
N LYS A 53 19.36 4.74 15.51
CA LYS A 53 18.88 6.06 15.10
C LYS A 53 18.69 6.09 13.59
N ILE A 54 17.55 6.62 13.13
CA ILE A 54 17.17 6.59 11.70
C ILE A 54 18.23 7.22 10.79
N HIS A 55 18.90 8.29 11.24
CA HIS A 55 19.91 8.99 10.46
C HIS A 55 21.21 8.18 10.26
N ARG A 56 21.40 7.08 11.01
CA ARG A 56 22.51 6.15 10.81
C ARG A 56 22.17 5.07 9.80
N VAL A 57 20.91 4.90 9.42
CA VAL A 57 20.49 3.90 8.43
C VAL A 57 20.77 4.43 7.03
N TYR A 58 21.39 3.60 6.21
CA TYR A 58 21.71 3.84 4.80
C TYR A 58 20.76 3.12 3.85
N SER A 59 20.33 1.89 4.18
CA SER A 59 19.31 1.19 3.39
C SER A 59 18.38 0.35 4.28
N VAL A 60 17.15 0.18 3.80
CA VAL A 60 16.19 -0.80 4.31
C VAL A 60 15.98 -1.82 3.21
N GLU A 61 16.21 -3.09 3.53
CA GLU A 61 16.02 -4.21 2.60
C GLU A 61 15.00 -5.16 3.20
N LEU A 62 13.92 -5.42 2.47
CA LEU A 62 12.88 -6.36 2.84
C LEU A 62 13.10 -7.68 2.10
N TYR A 63 13.11 -8.78 2.83
CA TYR A 63 13.30 -10.12 2.27
C TYR A 63 12.10 -11.02 2.55
N GLY A 64 11.75 -11.84 1.57
CA GLY A 64 10.98 -13.06 1.75
C GLY A 64 11.93 -14.20 2.09
N VAL A 65 11.56 -15.00 3.09
CA VAL A 65 12.40 -16.06 3.64
C VAL A 65 11.57 -17.33 3.74
N LEU A 66 12.12 -18.45 3.27
CA LEU A 66 11.53 -19.77 3.47
C LEU A 66 12.06 -20.34 4.79
N ASP A 67 11.19 -20.49 5.77
CA ASP A 67 11.54 -21.02 7.09
C ASP A 67 11.42 -22.55 7.09
N SER A 68 12.54 -23.26 7.18
CA SER A 68 12.55 -24.72 7.30
C SER A 68 12.38 -25.09 8.77
N SER A 69 11.14 -25.38 9.17
CA SER A 69 10.78 -25.79 10.54
C SER A 69 11.42 -27.10 11.05
N THR A 70 12.36 -27.69 10.33
CA THR A 70 12.83 -29.08 10.55
C THR A 70 14.22 -29.23 11.16
N THR A 71 15.00 -28.18 11.42
CA THR A 71 16.35 -28.36 12.02
C THR A 71 16.71 -27.30 13.05
N VAL A 72 17.17 -27.77 14.21
CA VAL A 72 17.53 -27.05 15.44
C VAL A 72 18.73 -26.09 15.26
N LEU A 73 19.41 -26.09 14.10
CA LEU A 73 20.51 -25.18 13.82
C LEU A 73 20.39 -24.44 12.47
N SER A 74 20.26 -23.12 12.60
CA SER A 74 20.99 -22.09 11.84
C SER A 74 20.79 -21.94 10.31
N LYS A 75 20.22 -20.78 9.97
CA LYS A 75 20.12 -20.07 8.68
C LYS A 75 18.92 -20.42 7.79
N PRO A 76 18.23 -19.40 7.24
CA PRO A 76 17.17 -19.62 6.26
C PRO A 76 17.73 -20.27 5.00
N GLN A 77 17.05 -21.31 4.52
CA GLN A 77 17.45 -22.06 3.32
C GLN A 77 17.35 -21.20 2.05
N TRP A 78 16.42 -20.25 2.03
CA TRP A 78 16.25 -19.33 0.92
C TRP A 78 15.86 -17.93 1.39
N ARG A 79 16.38 -16.93 0.69
CA ARG A 79 16.18 -15.52 1.02
C ARG A 79 16.14 -14.68 -0.25
N SER A 80 14.96 -14.16 -0.56
CA SER A 80 14.65 -13.38 -1.76
C SER A 80 14.45 -11.92 -1.40
N LEU A 81 15.16 -11.00 -2.06
CA LEU A 81 14.95 -9.57 -1.90
C LEU A 81 13.59 -9.18 -2.51
N VAL A 82 12.71 -8.60 -1.69
CA VAL A 82 11.36 -8.16 -2.09
C VAL A 82 11.35 -6.68 -2.46
N SER A 83 12.10 -5.86 -1.69
CA SER A 83 12.32 -4.45 -1.97
C SER A 83 13.61 -3.97 -1.28
N LYS A 84 14.23 -2.94 -1.86
CA LYS A 84 15.40 -2.26 -1.31
C LYS A 84 15.23 -0.75 -1.48
N THR A 85 15.24 -0.04 -0.37
CA THR A 85 15.11 1.42 -0.33
C THR A 85 16.41 2.02 0.22
N LEU A 86 16.97 3.00 -0.50
CA LEU A 86 18.18 3.71 -0.08
C LEU A 86 17.81 4.99 0.66
N LEU A 87 18.28 5.15 1.89
CA LEU A 87 18.19 6.39 2.65
C LEU A 87 19.27 7.39 2.20
N SER A 88 19.16 7.91 0.97
CA SER A 88 19.98 9.05 0.54
C SER A 88 19.38 10.37 1.08
N ARG A 89 20.19 11.43 1.25
CA ARG A 89 19.72 12.76 1.72
C ARG A 89 18.70 13.43 0.77
N THR A 90 18.46 12.86 -0.40
CA THR A 90 17.73 13.44 -1.53
C THR A 90 16.31 12.90 -1.71
N GLU A 91 15.91 11.85 -1.00
CA GLU A 91 14.53 11.35 -1.04
C GLU A 91 13.68 11.92 0.10
N LYS A 92 12.53 12.48 -0.28
CA LYS A 92 11.63 13.27 0.59
C LYS A 92 10.92 12.36 1.60
N TRP A 93 11.51 12.17 2.77
CA TRP A 93 10.81 11.54 3.90
C TRP A 93 9.52 12.29 4.16
N ARG A 94 8.39 11.60 4.08
CA ARG A 94 7.09 12.22 4.30
C ARG A 94 6.60 11.88 5.70
N CYS A 95 6.48 12.89 6.54
CA CYS A 95 5.75 12.73 7.80
C CYS A 95 4.27 12.48 7.49
N ILE A 96 3.75 11.34 7.95
CA ILE A 96 2.34 10.96 7.77
C ILE A 96 1.52 11.46 8.96
N GLY A 97 2.11 11.47 10.16
CA GLY A 97 1.44 11.90 11.38
C GLY A 97 2.34 11.79 12.60
N THR A 98 1.85 12.24 13.73
CA THR A 98 2.55 12.15 15.02
C THR A 98 1.54 11.99 16.16
N ASP A 99 1.95 11.33 17.23
CA ASP A 99 1.30 11.41 18.53
C ASP A 99 2.28 11.97 19.57
N SER A 100 2.00 11.79 20.86
CA SER A 100 2.85 12.26 21.96
C SER A 100 4.24 11.62 21.98
N LEU A 101 4.41 10.40 21.47
CA LEU A 101 5.64 9.61 21.60
C LEU A 101 6.33 9.32 20.26
N VAL A 102 5.56 9.13 19.19
CA VAL A 102 6.05 8.64 17.91
C VAL A 102 5.69 9.59 16.77
N LYS A 103 6.64 9.77 15.85
CA LYS A 103 6.44 10.36 14.53
C LYS A 103 6.41 9.25 13.48
N LEU A 104 5.35 9.19 12.69
CA LEU A 104 5.21 8.26 11.57
C LEU A 104 5.78 8.87 10.30
N MET A 105 6.72 8.16 9.68
CA MET A 105 7.35 8.52 8.42
C MET A 105 7.04 7.47 7.36
N GLN A 106 6.73 7.93 6.15
CA GLN A 106 6.73 7.10 4.95
C GLN A 106 8.12 7.11 4.33
N PHE A 107 8.65 5.92 4.04
CA PHE A 107 9.97 5.74 3.43
C PHE A 107 9.87 5.43 1.95
N ASP A 108 9.13 4.38 1.64
CA ASP A 108 8.91 3.86 0.29
C ASP A 108 7.44 3.46 0.17
N GLU A 109 7.01 3.10 -1.03
CA GLU A 109 5.72 2.46 -1.24
C GLU A 109 5.60 1.23 -0.33
N GLY A 110 4.60 1.29 0.55
CA GLY A 110 4.30 0.24 1.50
C GLY A 110 5.13 0.24 2.78
N ILE A 111 6.25 0.97 2.89
CA ILE A 111 7.10 0.97 4.11
C ILE A 111 6.86 2.22 4.98
N THR A 112 6.39 1.98 6.20
CA THR A 112 6.19 2.96 7.27
C THR A 112 7.21 2.76 8.38
N VAL A 113 7.77 3.85 8.91
CA VAL A 113 8.69 3.81 10.05
C VAL A 113 8.14 4.70 11.16
N GLY A 114 7.95 4.11 12.34
CA GLY A 114 7.69 4.85 13.57
C GLY A 114 9.01 5.25 14.23
N ILE A 115 9.15 6.52 14.59
CA ILE A 115 10.36 7.07 15.20
C ILE A 115 10.00 7.72 16.53
N TRP A 116 10.74 7.40 17.59
CA TRP A 116 10.61 8.04 18.89
C TRP A 116 10.92 9.54 18.79
N ARG A 117 10.00 10.36 19.31
CA ARG A 117 10.17 11.81 19.41
C ARG A 117 11.34 12.13 20.35
N GLY A 118 12.14 13.14 19.98
CA GLY A 118 13.33 13.56 20.73
C GLY A 118 14.60 12.74 20.44
N THR A 119 14.52 11.41 20.37
CA THR A 119 15.72 10.56 20.22
C THR A 119 16.06 10.19 18.77
N TRP A 120 15.07 10.26 17.87
CA TRP A 120 15.18 9.81 16.48
C TRP A 120 15.55 8.33 16.32
N VAL A 121 15.36 7.53 17.37
CA VAL A 121 15.51 6.08 17.34
C VAL A 121 14.26 5.45 16.70
N ILE A 122 14.45 4.44 15.85
CA ILE A 122 13.33 3.71 15.27
C ILE A 122 12.58 2.99 16.40
N ALA A 123 11.26 3.15 16.46
CA ALA A 123 10.39 2.43 17.38
C ALA A 123 9.91 1.11 16.76
N PHE A 124 9.51 1.18 15.49
CA PHE A 124 9.05 0.04 14.72
C PHE A 124 9.15 0.34 13.22
N ILE A 125 9.13 -0.71 12.42
CA ILE A 125 8.95 -0.64 10.97
C ILE A 125 7.71 -1.47 10.61
N MET A 126 6.94 -0.99 9.63
CA MET A 126 5.83 -1.71 9.04
C MET A 126 5.98 -1.74 7.53
N ALA A 127 5.69 -2.87 6.91
CA ALA A 127 5.61 -3.01 5.46
C ALA A 127 4.25 -3.58 5.07
N THR A 128 3.55 -2.95 4.14
CA THR A 128 2.34 -3.51 3.52
C THR A 128 2.67 -3.97 2.11
N LEU A 129 2.42 -5.24 1.83
CA LEU A 129 2.80 -5.92 0.60
C LEU A 129 1.55 -6.38 -0.13
N HIS A 130 1.33 -5.88 -1.34
CA HIS A 130 0.25 -6.34 -2.20
C HIS A 130 0.49 -7.79 -2.63
N PHE A 131 -0.57 -8.60 -2.74
CA PHE A 131 -0.49 -10.01 -3.14
C PHE A 131 -0.10 -10.24 -4.59
N HIS A 132 -0.21 -9.20 -5.43
CA HIS A 132 0.24 -9.25 -6.82
C HIS A 132 1.73 -9.64 -6.86
N ARG A 133 1.98 -10.84 -7.38
CA ARG A 133 3.30 -11.46 -7.51
C ARG A 133 4.06 -11.59 -6.18
N LEU A 134 3.37 -11.59 -5.04
CA LEU A 134 4.05 -11.62 -3.74
C LEU A 134 4.76 -12.95 -3.47
N VAL A 135 4.19 -14.07 -3.94
CA VAL A 135 4.82 -15.39 -3.83
C VAL A 135 6.14 -15.37 -4.58
N GLU A 136 6.09 -15.01 -5.86
CA GLU A 136 7.24 -14.92 -6.77
C GLU A 136 8.29 -13.95 -6.23
N ARG A 137 7.89 -12.76 -5.75
CA ARG A 137 8.81 -11.80 -5.12
C ARG A 137 9.46 -12.35 -3.85
N SER A 138 8.78 -13.25 -3.13
CA SER A 138 9.29 -13.84 -1.90
C SER A 138 10.12 -15.10 -2.12
N VAL A 139 10.04 -15.74 -3.30
CA VAL A 139 10.70 -17.04 -3.55
C VAL A 139 11.59 -17.09 -4.79
N LEU A 140 11.40 -16.22 -5.79
CA LEU A 140 12.14 -16.25 -7.07
C LEU A 140 13.16 -15.10 -7.21
N GLY A 141 13.23 -14.18 -6.27
CA GLY A 141 14.27 -13.15 -6.24
C GLY A 141 15.59 -13.71 -5.67
N SER A 142 16.65 -12.92 -5.84
CA SER A 142 17.97 -13.24 -5.30
C SER A 142 18.25 -12.42 -4.03
N LEU A 143 19.41 -12.63 -3.41
CA LEU A 143 19.86 -11.84 -2.26
C LEU A 143 20.11 -10.36 -2.58
N PHE A 144 20.35 -10.02 -3.86
CA PHE A 144 20.81 -8.69 -4.27
C PHE A 144 19.85 -7.99 -5.22
N CYS A 145 19.06 -8.75 -5.97
CA CYS A 145 18.14 -8.26 -6.99
C CYS A 145 16.72 -8.76 -6.71
N PRO A 146 15.72 -7.87 -6.65
CA PRO A 146 14.32 -8.28 -6.54
C PRO A 146 13.87 -9.05 -7.78
N TYR A 147 12.89 -9.94 -7.59
CA TYR A 147 12.23 -10.60 -8.72
C TYR A 147 11.59 -9.55 -9.64
N ARG A 148 11.90 -9.65 -10.93
CA ARG A 148 11.22 -8.93 -12.00
C ARG A 148 10.63 -9.97 -12.92
N ALA A 149 9.32 -9.93 -13.08
CA ALA A 149 8.70 -10.77 -14.09
C ALA A 149 9.10 -10.25 -15.48
N GLU A 150 9.27 -11.17 -16.41
CA GLU A 150 9.42 -10.81 -17.81
C GLU A 150 8.16 -10.07 -18.26
N GLU A 151 8.36 -8.87 -18.80
CA GLU A 151 7.34 -8.21 -19.61
C GLU A 151 7.26 -9.03 -20.89
N ILE A 152 6.35 -10.00 -20.92
CA ILE A 152 5.95 -10.62 -22.16
C ILE A 152 5.35 -9.48 -22.98
N SER A 153 6.17 -8.88 -23.86
CA SER A 153 5.64 -8.06 -24.94
C SER A 153 4.56 -8.89 -25.60
N PRO A 154 3.33 -8.39 -25.76
CA PRO A 154 2.30 -9.15 -26.43
C PRO A 154 2.79 -9.35 -27.88
N LEU A 155 3.39 -10.52 -28.14
CA LEU A 155 3.45 -11.12 -29.46
C LEU A 155 1.99 -11.15 -29.91
N HIS A 156 1.63 -10.21 -30.78
CA HIS A 156 0.28 -9.95 -31.24
C HIS A 156 -0.47 -11.27 -31.49
N PRO A 157 -1.43 -11.66 -30.62
CA PRO A 157 -2.45 -12.59 -31.05
C PRO A 157 -3.45 -11.73 -31.82
N GLU A 158 -3.66 -12.03 -33.10
CA GLU A 158 -4.74 -11.45 -33.88
C GLU A 158 -6.08 -11.64 -33.13
N VAL A 159 -6.64 -10.56 -32.59
CA VAL A 159 -7.96 -10.54 -31.95
C VAL A 159 -8.80 -9.46 -32.64
N PRO A 160 -10.09 -9.72 -32.92
CA PRO A 160 -10.86 -8.96 -33.91
C PRO A 160 -11.10 -7.52 -33.47
N GLN A 161 -11.08 -6.61 -34.45
CA GLN A 161 -11.45 -5.22 -34.31
C GLN A 161 -12.90 -5.12 -33.81
N GLY A 162 -13.05 -4.77 -32.54
CA GLY A 162 -14.33 -4.44 -31.92
C GLY A 162 -14.10 -3.31 -30.93
N SER A 163 -14.66 -2.14 -31.22
CA SER A 163 -14.73 -0.97 -30.35
C SER A 163 -15.50 -1.30 -29.06
N GLY A 164 -14.82 -1.90 -28.10
CA GLY A 164 -15.39 -2.35 -26.83
C GLY A 164 -15.06 -1.40 -25.68
N VAL A 165 -16.07 -0.89 -24.99
CA VAL A 165 -15.90 -0.26 -23.68
C VAL A 165 -15.29 -1.30 -22.73
N HIS A 166 -14.04 -1.11 -22.32
CA HIS A 166 -13.41 -2.00 -21.35
C HIS A 166 -13.87 -1.64 -19.94
N GLY A 167 -14.49 -2.62 -19.26
CA GLY A 167 -14.84 -2.53 -17.85
C GLY A 167 -13.68 -2.96 -16.96
N TYR A 168 -13.29 -2.08 -16.03
CA TYR A 168 -12.31 -2.37 -14.98
C TYR A 168 -12.99 -2.78 -13.68
N THR A 169 -12.26 -3.49 -12.84
CA THR A 169 -12.61 -3.65 -11.42
C THR A 169 -11.63 -2.85 -10.58
N VAL A 170 -12.15 -1.99 -9.71
CA VAL A 170 -11.35 -1.24 -8.74
C VAL A 170 -11.65 -1.74 -7.34
N LEU A 171 -10.62 -2.21 -6.64
CA LEU A 171 -10.65 -2.61 -5.24
C LEU A 171 -9.88 -1.59 -4.41
N VAL A 172 -10.51 -1.05 -3.39
CA VAL A 172 -9.90 -0.09 -2.46
C VAL A 172 -10.06 -0.59 -1.05
N LEU A 173 -8.97 -0.60 -0.30
CA LEU A 173 -8.93 -1.06 1.08
C LEU A 173 -8.16 -0.05 1.92
N LEU A 174 -8.82 0.53 2.90
CA LEU A 174 -8.15 1.27 3.97
C LEU A 174 -8.04 0.35 5.19
N HIS A 175 -6.87 0.33 5.82
CA HIS A 175 -6.60 -0.50 6.97
C HIS A 175 -5.52 0.11 7.83
N ASN A 176 -5.29 -0.48 8.99
CA ASN A 176 -4.12 -0.18 9.81
C ASN A 176 -3.44 -1.49 10.22
N SER A 177 -2.62 -1.42 11.26
CA SER A 177 -1.82 -2.53 11.78
C SER A 177 -2.63 -3.66 12.42
N VAL A 178 -3.90 -3.40 12.79
CA VAL A 178 -4.72 -4.32 13.59
C VAL A 178 -6.10 -4.61 12.98
N ARG A 179 -6.62 -3.73 12.13
CA ARG A 179 -7.96 -3.88 11.56
C ARG A 179 -8.10 -3.30 10.15
N ARG A 180 -9.15 -3.79 9.47
CA ARG A 180 -9.71 -3.16 8.29
C ARG A 180 -10.56 -1.94 8.69
N ILE A 181 -10.46 -0.85 7.93
CA ILE A 181 -11.21 0.39 8.15
C ILE A 181 -12.31 0.53 7.09
N MET A 182 -11.94 0.42 5.81
CA MET A 182 -12.87 0.52 4.67
C MET A 182 -12.54 -0.54 3.64
N ARG A 183 -13.57 -1.06 2.97
CA ARG A 183 -13.44 -1.86 1.76
C ARG A 183 -14.46 -1.41 0.72
N CYS A 184 -14.00 -1.10 -0.48
CA CYS A 184 -14.86 -0.79 -1.61
C CYS A 184 -14.47 -1.66 -2.80
N ARG A 185 -15.48 -2.17 -3.51
CA ARG A 185 -15.32 -2.81 -4.82
C ARG A 185 -16.23 -2.09 -5.80
N PHE A 186 -15.65 -1.61 -6.89
CA PHE A 186 -16.37 -0.98 -7.99
C PHE A 186 -16.17 -1.82 -9.25
N SER A 187 -17.26 -2.28 -9.84
CA SER A 187 -17.24 -3.11 -11.04
C SER A 187 -18.61 -3.08 -11.73
N PRO A 188 -18.68 -2.89 -13.06
CA PRO A 188 -17.60 -2.41 -13.91
C PRO A 188 -17.36 -0.91 -13.71
N VAL A 189 -16.10 -0.48 -13.82
CA VAL A 189 -15.72 0.94 -13.98
C VAL A 189 -15.36 1.12 -15.45
N LEU A 190 -16.19 1.85 -16.17
CA LEU A 190 -16.01 2.07 -17.60
C LEU A 190 -15.01 3.20 -17.84
N CYS A 191 -14.24 3.09 -18.91
CA CYS A 191 -13.39 4.16 -19.44
C CYS A 191 -13.99 4.65 -20.76
N THR A 192 -14.18 5.96 -20.91
CA THR A 192 -14.56 6.56 -22.20
C THR A 192 -13.36 7.22 -22.88
N LYS A 193 -13.41 7.38 -24.22
CA LYS A 193 -12.31 7.99 -25.00
C LYS A 193 -12.04 9.46 -24.62
N ASP A 194 -13.02 10.16 -24.04
CA ASP A 194 -12.87 11.55 -23.58
C ASP A 194 -12.11 11.69 -22.24
N GLU A 195 -11.77 10.57 -21.59
CA GLU A 195 -11.05 10.53 -20.31
C GLU A 195 -9.52 10.37 -20.48
N PHE A 196 -9.02 10.43 -21.71
CA PHE A 196 -7.60 10.44 -22.03
C PHE A 196 -7.03 11.86 -21.95
N CYS A 197 -6.47 12.21 -20.80
CA CYS A 197 -5.74 13.46 -20.62
C CYS A 197 -4.24 13.17 -20.53
N SER A 198 -3.46 13.73 -21.45
CA SER A 198 -1.99 13.83 -21.35
C SER A 198 -1.27 12.53 -20.95
N GLY A 199 -1.66 11.41 -21.56
CA GLY A 199 -1.05 10.09 -21.35
C GLY A 199 -1.62 9.28 -20.18
N TYR A 200 -2.73 9.72 -19.56
CA TYR A 200 -3.43 8.98 -18.51
C TYR A 200 -4.85 8.64 -18.92
N VAL A 201 -5.29 7.46 -18.51
CA VAL A 201 -6.68 7.02 -18.47
C VAL A 201 -7.26 7.37 -17.10
N GLN A 202 -8.35 8.14 -17.07
CA GLN A 202 -9.08 8.41 -15.83
C GLN A 202 -10.15 7.34 -15.59
N LEU A 203 -10.20 6.81 -14.37
CA LEU A 203 -11.28 5.98 -13.86
C LEU A 203 -12.02 6.76 -12.77
N ARG A 204 -13.35 6.83 -12.86
CA ARG A 204 -14.23 7.52 -11.89
C ARG A 204 -15.23 6.55 -11.25
N PRO A 205 -14.80 5.70 -10.30
CA PRO A 205 -15.70 4.73 -9.68
C PRO A 205 -16.81 5.36 -8.84
N LEU A 206 -16.58 6.56 -8.30
CA LEU A 206 -17.55 7.29 -7.49
C LEU A 206 -17.44 8.79 -7.78
N ASN A 207 -18.57 9.43 -8.08
CA ASN A 207 -18.69 10.87 -8.30
C ASN A 207 -19.67 11.49 -7.30
N ALA A 208 -19.45 12.76 -6.94
CA ALA A 208 -20.20 13.47 -5.90
C ALA A 208 -21.71 13.61 -6.18
N GLY A 209 -22.14 13.48 -7.44
CA GLY A 209 -23.56 13.50 -7.83
C GLY A 209 -24.30 12.17 -7.71
N MET A 210 -23.61 11.06 -7.41
CA MET A 210 -24.21 9.71 -7.33
C MET A 210 -24.57 9.39 -5.88
N SER A 211 -25.69 9.94 -5.41
CA SER A 211 -26.19 9.84 -4.01
C SER A 211 -26.35 8.39 -3.50
N GLU A 212 -26.62 7.43 -4.38
CA GLU A 212 -26.97 6.05 -4.00
C GLU A 212 -25.77 5.15 -3.62
N LYS A 213 -24.52 5.62 -3.72
CA LYS A 213 -23.32 4.74 -3.61
C LYS A 213 -22.29 5.17 -2.55
N HIS A 214 -22.68 5.94 -1.55
CA HIS A 214 -21.77 6.27 -0.45
C HIS A 214 -21.51 5.06 0.43
N THR A 215 -20.24 4.66 0.53
CA THR A 215 -19.83 3.58 1.42
C THR A 215 -19.48 4.18 2.77
N ALA A 216 -20.23 3.80 3.81
CA ALA A 216 -19.88 4.12 5.19
C ALA A 216 -18.58 3.40 5.56
N VAL A 217 -17.68 4.14 6.18
CA VAL A 217 -16.38 3.70 6.68
C VAL A 217 -16.49 3.59 8.19
N SER A 218 -16.29 2.38 8.70
CA SER A 218 -16.44 2.11 10.12
C SER A 218 -15.29 2.73 10.92
N GLY A 219 -15.63 3.77 11.69
CA GLY A 219 -14.88 4.24 12.84
C GLY A 219 -13.71 5.19 12.57
N LYS A 220 -13.04 5.55 13.67
CA LYS A 220 -11.89 6.46 13.72
C LYS A 220 -10.75 5.96 12.83
N ILE A 221 -10.34 6.81 11.88
CA ILE A 221 -9.19 6.56 11.01
C ILE A 221 -7.92 6.92 11.77
N SER A 222 -7.17 5.90 12.16
CA SER A 222 -5.95 6.05 12.94
C SER A 222 -5.00 4.86 12.75
N PHE A 223 -3.74 5.10 13.10
CA PHE A 223 -2.65 4.14 13.01
C PHE A 223 -2.19 3.78 14.43
N PRO A 224 -2.70 2.69 15.00
CA PRO A 224 -2.23 2.18 16.28
C PRO A 224 -0.84 1.55 16.11
N TRP A 225 0.00 1.75 17.12
CA TRP A 225 1.33 1.18 17.16
C TRP A 225 1.66 0.66 18.55
N ARG A 226 2.57 -0.31 18.59
CA ARG A 226 3.12 -0.88 19.82
C ARG A 226 4.60 -1.19 19.61
N ALA A 227 5.42 -0.77 20.57
CA ALA A 227 6.85 -1.06 20.62
C ALA A 227 7.25 -1.36 22.07
N GLY A 228 7.50 -2.64 22.37
CA GLY A 228 7.59 -3.10 23.76
C GLY A 228 6.26 -2.93 24.49
N GLU A 229 6.32 -2.35 25.70
CA GLU A 229 5.15 -2.04 26.54
C GLU A 229 4.45 -0.73 26.14
N LEU A 230 5.17 0.13 25.41
CA LEU A 230 4.63 1.40 24.94
C LEU A 230 3.73 1.19 23.74
N HIS A 231 2.63 1.93 23.73
CA HIS A 231 1.66 1.93 22.64
C HIS A 231 1.07 3.33 22.47
N GLY A 232 0.52 3.57 21.29
CA GLY A 232 -0.09 4.83 20.93
C GLY A 232 -0.95 4.68 19.68
N ASP A 233 -1.51 5.80 19.25
CA ASP A 233 -2.45 5.82 18.14
C ASP A 233 -2.41 7.17 17.42
N VAL A 234 -1.78 7.18 16.25
CA VAL A 234 -1.62 8.38 15.44
C VAL A 234 -2.90 8.63 14.64
N LYS A 235 -3.49 9.82 14.78
CA LYS A 235 -4.78 10.14 14.16
C LYS A 235 -4.64 10.49 12.68
N ASN A 236 -5.74 10.38 11.94
CA ASN A 236 -5.88 10.80 10.54
C ASN A 236 -4.81 10.17 9.62
N CYS A 237 -4.40 8.94 9.89
CA CYS A 237 -3.49 8.20 9.04
C CYS A 237 -3.86 6.73 8.99
N CYS A 238 -3.61 6.11 7.84
CA CYS A 238 -3.90 4.71 7.59
C CYS A 238 -3.02 4.18 6.47
N MET A 239 -3.07 2.86 6.28
CA MET A 239 -2.55 2.20 5.10
C MET A 239 -3.66 2.07 4.07
N MET A 240 -3.30 2.30 2.81
CA MET A 240 -4.16 2.15 1.65
C MET A 240 -3.58 1.04 0.76
N THR A 241 -4.43 0.10 0.40
CA THR A 241 -4.17 -0.92 -0.61
C THR A 241 -5.18 -0.74 -1.75
N VAL A 242 -4.70 -0.66 -2.99
CA VAL A 242 -5.57 -0.51 -4.18
C VAL A 242 -5.19 -1.55 -5.23
N SER A 243 -6.18 -2.13 -5.87
CA SER A 243 -6.00 -3.05 -7.01
C SER A 243 -6.94 -2.63 -8.14
N VAL A 244 -6.37 -2.31 -9.30
CA VAL A 244 -7.13 -2.10 -10.54
C VAL A 244 -6.92 -3.32 -11.42
N LEU A 245 -8.02 -3.96 -11.82
CA LEU A 245 -8.03 -5.18 -12.63
C LEU A 245 -8.70 -4.91 -13.98
N ASP A 246 -8.17 -5.51 -15.05
CA ASP A 246 -8.78 -5.48 -16.38
C ASP A 246 -10.06 -6.34 -16.45
N SER A 247 -10.67 -6.41 -17.64
CA SER A 247 -11.86 -7.23 -17.90
C SER A 247 -11.63 -8.73 -17.66
N SER A 248 -10.39 -9.19 -17.76
CA SER A 248 -9.96 -10.57 -17.47
C SER A 248 -9.57 -10.78 -16.01
N GLN A 249 -9.86 -9.80 -15.13
CA GLN A 249 -9.47 -9.79 -13.71
C GLN A 249 -7.95 -9.86 -13.47
N ARG A 250 -7.14 -9.47 -14.46
CA ARG A 250 -5.69 -9.38 -14.31
C ARG A 250 -5.30 -8.01 -13.73
N PRO A 251 -4.40 -7.96 -12.75
CA PRO A 251 -3.96 -6.70 -12.14
C PRO A 251 -3.19 -5.82 -13.13
N VAL A 252 -3.68 -4.61 -13.32
CA VAL A 252 -3.08 -3.55 -14.17
C VAL A 252 -2.25 -2.58 -13.33
N TRP A 253 -2.77 -2.21 -12.15
CA TRP A 253 -2.09 -1.30 -11.23
C TRP A 253 -2.41 -1.69 -9.79
N CYS A 254 -1.38 -1.82 -8.95
CA CYS A 254 -1.50 -2.30 -7.58
C CYS A 254 -0.68 -1.40 -6.66
N ILE A 255 -1.29 -0.89 -5.59
CA ILE A 255 -0.67 0.07 -4.67
C ILE A 255 -0.73 -0.48 -3.27
N CYS A 256 0.35 -0.27 -2.50
CA CYS A 256 0.34 -0.32 -1.05
C CYS A 256 1.07 0.91 -0.54
N SER A 257 0.41 1.75 0.26
CA SER A 257 1.01 3.02 0.68
C SER A 257 0.41 3.50 2.00
N SER A 258 1.23 4.11 2.84
CA SER A 258 0.75 4.83 4.02
C SER A 258 0.33 6.23 3.59
N SER A 259 -0.81 6.71 4.07
CA SER A 259 -1.22 8.07 3.78
C SER A 259 -1.83 8.75 4.99
N THR A 260 -1.69 10.07 4.99
CA THR A 260 -2.36 10.98 5.89
C THR A 260 -3.65 11.45 5.24
N LEU A 261 -4.68 11.68 6.06
CA LEU A 261 -5.91 12.32 5.65
C LEU A 261 -5.76 13.82 5.89
N LEU A 262 -5.80 14.57 4.81
CA LEU A 262 -5.66 16.02 4.86
C LEU A 262 -7.05 16.65 4.96
N LEU A 263 -7.30 17.41 6.02
CA LEU A 263 -8.51 18.20 6.15
C LEU A 263 -8.55 19.24 5.02
N ASN A 264 -9.61 19.20 4.21
CA ASN A 264 -9.87 20.17 3.17
C ASN A 264 -10.57 21.38 3.78
N ARG A 265 -9.84 22.49 3.94
CA ARG A 265 -10.35 23.75 4.49
C ARG A 265 -11.01 24.66 3.43
N SER A 266 -11.16 24.17 2.18
CA SER A 266 -11.85 24.91 1.13
C SER A 266 -13.29 25.21 1.53
N ARG A 267 -13.68 26.49 1.47
CA ARG A 267 -15.05 26.99 1.73
C ARG A 267 -16.07 26.65 0.64
N VAL A 268 -15.66 26.01 -0.45
CA VAL A 268 -16.59 25.41 -1.40
C VAL A 268 -17.10 24.11 -0.79
N LEU A 269 -18.00 24.23 0.21
CA LEU A 269 -18.79 23.08 0.64
C LEU A 269 -19.51 22.56 -0.61
N ASN A 270 -19.36 21.27 -0.90
CA ASN A 270 -20.46 20.61 -1.58
C ASN A 270 -21.64 20.77 -0.63
N GLU A 271 -22.63 21.59 -1.01
CA GLU A 271 -23.83 21.90 -0.22
C GLU A 271 -24.62 20.64 0.20
N THR A 272 -24.27 19.48 -0.36
CA THR A 272 -24.88 18.18 -0.11
C THR A 272 -24.44 17.47 1.17
N TYR A 273 -23.31 17.82 1.81
CA TYR A 273 -22.86 17.12 3.03
C TYR A 273 -22.46 18.10 4.14
N ASP A 274 -23.11 17.95 5.28
CA ASP A 274 -22.78 18.66 6.51
C ASP A 274 -21.70 17.88 7.28
N GLY A 275 -20.42 18.19 7.03
CA GLY A 275 -19.31 17.51 7.69
C GLY A 275 -17.93 17.91 7.19
N GLU A 276 -16.90 17.64 8.01
CA GLU A 276 -15.52 17.93 7.65
C GLU A 276 -15.04 17.03 6.50
N GLN A 277 -14.55 17.64 5.42
CA GLN A 277 -14.03 16.90 4.28
C GLN A 277 -12.54 16.60 4.43
N PHE A 278 -12.17 15.35 4.18
CA PHE A 278 -10.80 14.87 4.16
C PHE A 278 -10.43 14.38 2.78
N THR A 279 -9.19 14.62 2.38
CA THR A 279 -8.64 14.15 1.11
C THR A 279 -7.42 13.28 1.34
N LEU A 280 -7.40 12.14 0.65
CA LEU A 280 -6.26 11.22 0.59
C LEU A 280 -5.76 11.19 -0.85
N LYS A 281 -4.48 11.54 -1.05
CA LYS A 281 -3.84 11.61 -2.36
C LYS A 281 -2.65 10.68 -2.44
N TYR A 282 -2.51 10.01 -3.58
CA TYR A 282 -1.37 9.16 -3.89
C TYR A 282 -0.90 9.40 -5.34
N ARG A 283 0.40 9.22 -5.60
CA ARG A 283 1.01 9.30 -6.92
C ARG A 283 2.31 8.49 -6.92
N ASP A 284 2.51 7.70 -7.96
CA ASP A 284 3.75 6.99 -8.27
C ASP A 284 4.12 7.22 -9.75
N SER A 285 5.03 6.41 -10.28
CA SER A 285 5.39 6.47 -11.69
C SER A 285 4.24 6.09 -12.61
N ASP A 286 3.34 5.20 -12.19
CA ASP A 286 2.35 4.52 -13.03
C ASP A 286 0.96 5.18 -12.98
N GLY A 287 0.67 5.96 -11.94
CA GLY A 287 -0.64 6.56 -11.75
C GLY A 287 -0.73 7.51 -10.56
N LYS A 288 -1.96 8.00 -10.34
CA LYS A 288 -2.32 8.84 -9.21
C LYS A 288 -3.76 8.54 -8.77
N LEU A 289 -4.03 8.75 -7.50
CA LEU A 289 -5.32 8.53 -6.88
C LEU A 289 -5.69 9.73 -6.01
N ASN A 290 -6.96 10.12 -6.07
CA ASN A 290 -7.56 11.10 -5.19
C ASN A 290 -8.85 10.54 -4.60
N MET A 291 -8.91 10.48 -3.28
CA MET A 291 -10.04 9.99 -2.51
C MET A 291 -10.55 11.09 -1.60
N THR A 292 -11.86 11.31 -1.60
CA THR A 292 -12.54 12.30 -0.76
C THR A 292 -13.47 11.60 0.21
N LEU A 293 -13.26 11.87 1.50
CA LEU A 293 -14.03 11.34 2.62
C LEU A 293 -14.72 12.50 3.34
N VAL A 294 -15.95 12.31 3.81
CA VAL A 294 -16.64 13.24 4.73
C VAL A 294 -16.71 12.60 6.10
N CYS A 295 -16.35 13.33 7.15
CA CYS A 295 -16.57 12.92 8.53
C CYS A 295 -17.90 13.47 9.03
N MET A 296 -18.82 12.56 9.37
CA MET A 296 -20.07 12.90 10.05
C MET A 296 -19.83 12.75 11.56
N GLN A 297 -19.58 13.86 12.25
CA GLN A 297 -19.13 13.85 13.65
C GLN A 297 -20.14 13.16 14.57
N ASP A 298 -21.44 13.40 14.37
CA ASP A 298 -22.52 12.83 15.17
C ASP A 298 -22.57 11.30 15.12
N LEU A 299 -22.23 10.72 13.96
CA LEU A 299 -22.22 9.28 13.76
C LEU A 299 -20.86 8.64 14.03
N GLN A 300 -19.80 9.44 14.20
CA GLN A 300 -18.40 9.00 14.20
C GLN A 300 -18.01 8.11 13.01
N LEU A 301 -18.63 8.38 11.86
CA LEU A 301 -18.42 7.64 10.61
C LEU A 301 -17.76 8.54 9.57
N TYR A 302 -16.92 7.94 8.75
CA TYR A 302 -16.47 8.55 7.51
C TYR A 302 -17.30 8.01 6.36
N PHE A 303 -17.58 8.84 5.35
CA PHE A 303 -18.26 8.42 4.13
C PHE A 303 -17.35 8.69 2.94
N LEU A 304 -17.18 7.69 2.09
CA LEU A 304 -16.52 7.88 0.80
C LEU A 304 -17.48 8.59 -0.16
N ILE A 305 -17.12 9.80 -0.59
CA ILE A 305 -17.95 10.64 -1.47
C ILE A 305 -17.32 10.90 -2.84
N GLY A 306 -16.02 10.64 -3.00
CA GLY A 306 -15.35 10.78 -4.29
C GLY A 306 -14.14 9.87 -4.41
N LEU A 307 -13.99 9.26 -5.58
CA LEU A 307 -12.80 8.47 -5.92
C LEU A 307 -12.45 8.72 -7.39
N HIS A 308 -11.25 9.25 -7.60
CA HIS A 308 -10.68 9.47 -8.93
C HIS A 308 -9.33 8.78 -9.02
N ILE A 309 -9.17 7.96 -10.05
CA ILE A 309 -7.94 7.23 -10.33
C ILE A 309 -7.48 7.63 -11.72
N TRP A 310 -6.19 7.83 -11.89
CA TRP A 310 -5.58 8.05 -13.21
C TRP A 310 -4.41 7.08 -13.35
N ILE A 311 -4.40 6.32 -14.43
CA ILE A 311 -3.38 5.30 -14.71
C ILE A 311 -2.75 5.66 -16.05
N ARG A 312 -1.44 5.47 -16.21
CA ARG A 312 -0.81 5.68 -17.51
C ARG A 312 -1.44 4.81 -18.58
N ALA A 313 -1.66 5.39 -19.75
CA ALA A 313 -2.23 4.70 -20.89
C ALA A 313 -1.39 3.48 -21.30
N GLU A 314 -0.06 3.53 -21.14
CA GLU A 314 0.85 2.40 -21.44
C GLU A 314 0.59 1.13 -20.62
N LYS A 315 0.04 1.26 -19.40
CA LYS A 315 -0.32 0.11 -18.55
C LYS A 315 -1.67 -0.49 -18.93
N VAL A 316 -2.51 0.31 -19.55
CA VAL A 316 -3.78 -0.12 -20.08
C VAL A 316 -3.50 -0.74 -21.45
N ASN A 317 -4.11 -1.88 -21.75
CA ASN A 317 -3.91 -2.56 -23.03
C ASN A 317 -4.27 -1.58 -24.17
N THR A 318 -3.25 -1.03 -24.84
CA THR A 318 -3.37 -0.04 -25.92
C THR A 318 -3.68 -0.67 -27.28
N LEU A 319 -3.80 -1.99 -27.37
CA LEU A 319 -4.02 -2.73 -28.62
C LEU A 319 -5.46 -2.60 -29.19
N LEU A 320 -6.26 -1.64 -28.72
CA LEU A 320 -7.62 -1.37 -29.21
C LEU A 320 -7.89 0.15 -29.29
N ILE A 321 -6.93 0.93 -29.81
CA ILE A 321 -7.22 2.27 -30.32
C ILE A 321 -7.57 2.18 -31.80
#